data_AF-A0A5K1K555-F1
#
_entry.id   AF-A0A5K1K555-F1
#
_cell.length_a   1.000
_cell.length_b   1.000
_cell.length_c   1.000
_cell.angle_alpha   90.00
_cell.angle_beta   90.00
_cell.angle_gamma   90.00
#
_symmetry.space_group_name_H-M   'P 1'
#
loop_
_entity.id
_entity.type
_entity.pdbx_description
1 polymer ?
#
loop_
_entity_poly.entity_id
_entity_poly.type
_entity_poly.pdbx_seq_one_letter_code
_entity_poly.pdbx_strand_id
1 'polypeptide(L)'
;MSETAIAFIGIQDVDEHARRRRPWTRGLAPTALKGYGHVMAHRVPQLIDVLARQEGAVVLSRWISYFAYDFMSDMVCVAFIRSAPCFRVR
;
A
#
# COMPACT_ATOMS: atom_id res chain seq x y z
N MET A 1 25.02 -13.67 8.04
CA MET A 1 23.61 -13.84 7.61
C MET A 1 23.13 -12.48 7.13
N SER A 2 22.68 -12.36 5.88
CA SER A 2 22.44 -11.05 5.27
C SER A 2 21.32 -10.29 5.99
N GLU A 3 21.63 -9.06 6.39
CA GLU A 3 20.81 -8.09 7.12
C GLU A 3 19.51 -7.67 6.39
N THR A 4 19.31 -8.19 5.17
CA THR A 4 18.18 -7.89 4.29
C THR A 4 16.89 -8.65 4.63
N ALA A 5 16.95 -9.73 5.42
CA ALA A 5 15.77 -10.56 5.73
C ALA A 5 15.08 -10.23 7.06
N ILE A 6 15.55 -9.22 7.81
CA ILE A 6 14.95 -8.85 9.08
C ILE A 6 13.70 -8.00 8.83
N ALA A 7 12.57 -8.43 9.41
CA ALA A 7 11.33 -7.67 9.37
C ALA A 7 11.56 -6.26 9.94
N PHE A 8 10.95 -5.25 9.32
CA PHE A 8 11.16 -3.84 9.65
C PHE A 8 11.09 -3.54 11.16
N ILE A 9 10.13 -4.15 11.87
CA ILE A 9 9.91 -3.99 13.32
C ILE A 9 11.06 -4.58 14.16
N GLY A 10 11.80 -5.56 13.64
CA GLY A 10 12.89 -6.25 14.34
C GLY A 10 14.28 -5.61 14.15
N ILE A 11 14.39 -4.49 13.43
CA ILE A 11 15.67 -3.81 13.21
C ILE A 11 16.08 -3.08 14.49
N GLN A 12 17.21 -3.50 15.07
CA GLN A 12 17.76 -2.91 16.31
C GLN A 12 18.54 -1.61 16.05
N ASP A 13 19.15 -1.48 14.87
CA ASP A 13 19.85 -0.27 14.46
C ASP A 13 18.85 0.87 14.22
N VAL A 14 19.01 1.94 14.98
CA VAL A 14 18.11 3.10 14.97
C VAL A 14 18.17 3.85 13.64
N ASP A 15 19.34 3.98 13.03
CA ASP A 15 19.54 4.71 11.78
C ASP A 15 18.97 3.93 10.60
N GLU A 16 19.20 2.61 10.55
CA GLU A 16 18.62 1.75 9.52
C GLU A 16 17.09 1.63 9.68
N HIS A 17 16.60 1.50 10.92
CA HIS A 17 15.15 1.54 11.19
C HIS A 17 14.54 2.88 10.76
N ALA A 18 15.15 4.02 11.11
CA ALA A 18 14.68 5.33 10.70
C ALA A 18 14.69 5.50 9.16
N ARG A 19 15.74 5.00 8.48
CA ARG A 19 15.85 5.04 7.02
C ARG A 19 14.72 4.25 6.35
N ARG A 20 14.46 3.01 6.80
CA ARG A 20 13.35 2.19 6.28
C ARG A 20 11.97 2.71 6.69
N ARG A 21 11.86 3.41 7.83
CA ARG A 21 10.59 4.01 8.30
C ARG A 21 10.15 5.20 7.46
N ARG A 22 11.09 6.00 6.93
CA ARG A 22 10.82 7.26 6.21
C ARG A 22 9.78 7.12 5.08
N PRO A 23 9.88 6.15 4.14
CA PRO A 23 8.86 5.94 3.12
C PRO A 23 7.47 5.63 3.69
N TRP A 24 7.40 4.77 4.72
CA TRP A 24 6.15 4.43 5.40
C TRP A 24 5.54 5.65 6.11
N THR A 25 6.36 6.51 6.73
CA THR A 25 5.86 7.73 7.39
C THR A 25 5.29 8.71 6.37
N ARG A 26 5.87 8.78 5.16
CA ARG A 26 5.35 9.61 4.07
C ARG A 26 4.05 9.08 3.50
N GLY A 27 3.95 7.77 3.25
CA GLY A 27 2.74 7.13 2.73
C GLY A 27 1.58 7.12 3.74
N LEU A 28 1.88 6.95 5.03
CA LEU A 28 0.86 6.90 6.09
C LEU A 28 0.62 8.26 6.77
N ALA A 29 1.16 9.34 6.21
CA ALA A 29 0.87 10.68 6.72
C ALA A 29 -0.60 11.06 6.48
N PRO A 30 -1.24 11.83 7.37
CA PRO A 30 -2.63 12.27 7.21
C PRO A 30 -2.90 12.99 5.87
N THR A 31 -1.89 13.68 5.34
CA THR A 31 -1.94 14.35 4.02
C THR A 31 -1.95 13.36 2.86
N ALA A 32 -1.21 12.26 2.97
CA ALA A 32 -1.22 11.18 1.99
C ALA A 32 -2.54 10.41 2.03
N LEU A 33 -3.09 10.16 3.23
CA LEU A 33 -4.39 9.52 3.42
C LEU A 33 -5.53 10.25 2.71
N LYS A 34 -5.54 11.58 2.73
CA LYS A 34 -6.54 12.39 1.98
C LYS A 34 -6.48 12.12 0.47
N GLY A 35 -5.30 11.80 -0.07
CA GLY A 35 -5.12 11.44 -1.48
C GLY A 35 -5.60 10.02 -1.83
N TYR A 36 -5.77 9.15 -0.85
CA TYR A 36 -6.22 7.77 -1.07
C TYR A 36 -7.72 7.63 -1.33
N GLY A 37 -8.51 8.69 -1.11
CA GLY A 37 -9.92 8.69 -1.48
C GLY A 37 -10.16 8.35 -2.96
N HIS A 38 -9.29 8.81 -3.86
CA HIS A 38 -9.38 8.48 -5.28
C HIS A 38 -9.03 7.01 -5.57
N VAL A 39 -8.02 6.46 -4.89
CA VAL A 39 -7.62 5.05 -5.04
C VAL A 39 -8.75 4.14 -4.54
N MET A 40 -9.33 4.48 -3.38
CA MET A 40 -10.49 3.78 -2.82
C MET A 40 -11.69 3.81 -3.77
N ALA A 41 -11.99 4.96 -4.37
CA ALA A 41 -13.10 5.12 -5.31
C ALA A 41 -12.95 4.21 -6.55
N HIS A 42 -11.74 3.88 -6.98
CA HIS A 42 -11.51 2.94 -8.10
C HIS A 42 -11.50 1.47 -7.68
N ARG A 43 -10.94 1.14 -6.50
CA ARG A 43 -10.75 -0.24 -6.05
C ARG A 43 -11.99 -0.85 -5.40
N VAL A 44 -12.79 -0.05 -4.70
CA VAL A 44 -14.00 -0.54 -4.01
C VAL A 44 -15.06 -1.09 -4.99
N PRO A 45 -15.37 -0.42 -6.12
CA PRO A 45 -16.30 -0.97 -7.11
C PRO A 45 -15.83 -2.32 -7.68
N GLN A 46 -14.52 -2.47 -7.94
CA GLN A 46 -13.94 -3.74 -8.43
C GLN A 46 -14.16 -4.87 -7.42
N LEU A 47 -13.99 -4.59 -6.13
CA LEU A 47 -14.26 -5.56 -5.07
C LEU A 47 -15.74 -5.94 -5.03
N ILE A 48 -16.64 -4.95 -5.10
CA ILE A 48 -18.09 -5.18 -5.10
C ILE A 48 -18.52 -6.01 -6.31
N ASP A 49 -18.02 -5.70 -7.50
CA ASP A 49 -18.32 -6.43 -8.73
C ASP A 49 -17.89 -7.90 -8.64
N VAL A 50 -16.71 -8.16 -8.07
CA VAL A 50 -16.23 -9.52 -7.89
C VAL A 50 -17.07 -10.26 -6.85
N LEU A 51 -17.40 -9.62 -5.72
CA LEU A 51 -18.26 -10.21 -4.70
C LEU A 51 -19.67 -10.51 -5.24
N ALA A 52 -20.23 -9.62 -6.05
CA ALA A 52 -21.56 -9.79 -6.66
C ALA A 52 -21.61 -10.97 -7.65
N ARG A 53 -20.46 -11.34 -8.24
CA ARG A 53 -20.32 -12.49 -9.15
C ARG A 53 -20.01 -13.80 -8.42
N GLN A 54 -19.72 -13.77 -7.13
CA GLN A 54 -19.49 -15.01 -6.38
C GLN A 54 -20.82 -15.66 -6.02
N GLU A 55 -20.99 -16.90 -6.42
CA GLU A 55 -22.13 -17.73 -6.03
C GLU A 55 -21.74 -18.62 -4.84
N GLY A 56 -22.51 -18.55 -3.76
CA GLY A 56 -22.32 -19.39 -2.56
C GLY A 56 -21.60 -18.71 -1.40
N ALA A 57 -20.97 -19.49 -0.53
CA ALA A 57 -20.33 -18.99 0.68
C ALA A 57 -19.01 -18.28 0.37
N VAL A 58 -18.99 -16.95 0.55
CA VAL A 58 -17.80 -16.13 0.28
C VAL A 58 -16.99 -15.93 1.56
N VAL A 59 -15.71 -16.31 1.51
CA VAL A 59 -14.75 -16.01 2.58
C VAL A 59 -14.27 -14.57 2.43
N LEU A 60 -14.97 -13.64 3.09
CA LEU A 60 -14.70 -12.20 2.99
C LEU A 60 -13.26 -11.83 3.42
N SER A 61 -12.68 -12.54 4.39
CA SER A 61 -11.31 -12.29 4.85
C SER A 61 -10.27 -12.43 3.74
N ARG A 62 -10.47 -13.37 2.80
CA ARG A 62 -9.59 -13.56 1.65
C ARG A 62 -9.67 -12.37 0.68
N TRP A 63 -10.89 -11.93 0.38
CA TRP A 63 -11.12 -10.81 -0.53
C TRP A 63 -10.63 -9.47 0.04
N ILE A 64 -10.82 -9.26 1.34
CA ILE A 64 -10.25 -8.11 2.05
C ILE A 64 -8.71 -8.16 2.02
N SER A 65 -8.10 -9.34 2.14
CA SER A 65 -6.64 -9.49 2.06
C SER A 65 -6.11 -9.13 0.67
N TYR A 66 -6.80 -9.55 -0.40
CA TYR A 66 -6.44 -9.16 -1.77
C TYR A 66 -6.64 -7.66 -2.01
N PHE A 67 -7.75 -7.10 -1.54
CA PHE A 67 -8.00 -5.66 -1.59
C PHE A 67 -6.91 -4.85 -0.87
N ALA A 68 -6.49 -5.31 0.32
CA ALA A 68 -5.41 -4.67 1.08
C ALA A 68 -4.08 -4.75 0.33
N TYR A 69 -3.79 -5.87 -0.34
CA TYR A 69 -2.59 -6.02 -1.16
C TYR A 69 -2.57 -5.05 -2.34
N ASP A 70 -3.66 -4.96 -3.10
CA ASP A 70 -3.78 -4.05 -4.25
C ASP A 70 -3.72 -2.58 -3.81
N PHE A 71 -4.38 -2.25 -2.70
CA PHE A 71 -4.32 -0.92 -2.12
C PHE A 71 -2.90 -0.54 -1.66
N MET A 72 -2.20 -1.44 -0.99
CA MET A 72 -0.81 -1.21 -0.57
C MET A 72 0.14 -1.12 -1.77
N SER A 73 -0.09 -1.87 -2.84
CA SER A 73 0.68 -1.77 -4.08
C SER A 73 0.52 -0.40 -4.74
N ASP A 74 -0.71 0.10 -4.84
CA ASP A 74 -0.99 1.44 -5.35
C ASP A 74 -0.39 2.53 -4.44
N MET A 75 -0.42 2.32 -3.12
CA MET A 75 0.21 3.22 -2.15
C MET A 75 1.73 3.36 -2.39
N VAL A 76 2.43 2.24 -2.58
CA VAL A 76 3.87 2.19 -2.85
C VAL A 76 4.17 2.85 -4.20
N CYS A 77 3.36 2.58 -5.21
CA CYS A 77 3.54 3.14 -6.55
C CYS A 77 3.27 4.66 -6.59
N VAL A 78 2.20 5.14 -5.93
CA VAL A 78 1.87 6.56 -5.82
C VAL A 78 2.92 7.33 -5.01
N ALA A 79 3.44 6.73 -3.93
CA ALA A 79 4.55 7.30 -3.19
C ALA A 79 5.83 7.38 -4.04
N PHE A 80 6.06 6.42 -4.94
CA PHE A 80 7.19 6.41 -5.87
C PHE A 80 7.06 7.46 -6.99
N ILE A 81 5.90 7.59 -7.63
CA ILE A 81 5.64 8.58 -8.69
C ILE A 81 5.79 10.02 -8.16
N ARG A 82 5.35 10.28 -6.92
CA ARG A 82 5.51 11.61 -6.29
C ARG A 82 6.93 11.91 -5.79
N SER A 83 7.79 10.91 -5.71
CA SER A 83 9.18 11.03 -5.22
C SER A 83 10.22 10.99 -6.35
N ALA A 84 9.85 10.53 -7.55
CA ALA A 84 10.74 10.48 -8.70
C ALA A 84 10.72 11.83 -9.45
N PRO A 85 11.85 12.55 -9.58
CA PRO A 85 11.93 13.74 -10.44
C PRO A 85 11.79 13.42 -11.94
N CYS A 86 11.73 12.14 -12.32
CA CYS A 86 11.73 11.68 -13.71
C CYS A 86 10.35 11.55 -14.37
N PHE A 87 9.25 11.79 -13.67
CA PHE A 87 7.91 11.76 -14.29
C PHE A 87 7.19 13.11 -14.20
N ARG A 88 7.90 14.16 -14.62
CA ARG A 88 7.29 15.39 -15.14
C ARG A 88 7.40 15.34 -16.67
N VAL A 89 6.61 14.48 -17.30
CA VAL A 89 6.43 14.54 -18.75
C VAL A 89 5.23 15.44 -19.02
N ARG A 90 5.57 16.59 -19.62
CA ARG A 90 4.83 17.45 -20.54
C ARG A 90 3.35 17.13 -20.77
#